data_AF-A0A920VI92-F1
#
_entry.id   AF-A0A920VI92-F1
#
_cell.length_a   1.000
_cell.length_b   1.000
_cell.length_c   1.000
_cell.angle_alpha   90.00
_cell.angle_beta   90.00
_cell.angle_gamma   90.00
#
_symmetry.space_group_name_H-M   'P 1'
#
loop_
_entity.id
_entity.type
_entity.pdbx_description
1 polymer ?
#
loop_
_entity_poly.entity_id
_entity_poly.type
_entity_poly.pdbx_seq_one_letter_code
_entity_poly.pdbx_strand_id
1 'polypeptide(L)'
;MSDERRAFYQYHASLMEPWDGPASIAFTDGTVMGAVLDRNGLRPSRYWVTADDLVGMASEVGVVEVPTSEVVEKGRLQPGRMFLIDTAEGRIIRDDEIKDGMASGRPYREWLEQNLLHLNDLPPYDRSTTDGGTLLQHQQVYGYTHEALKLLLAPMARDGKGAIGSMGTDTPVAALSDQARPLYDYFQQLFAQVTNPPLDAIREELITAVCTTVGAEGNLLAPGPESCHQIYLPHPVLTEEQLASIIGLGDSPALAESTRFSVRVLDGRYAVAEGGKGLIEALDRLRSEASDAIADGITMLVLSDRGPTTSMAQFLRSWPPERCTII
;
A
#
# COMPACT_ATOMS: atom_id res chain seq x y z
N MET A 1 -21.80 -7.35 -4.42
CA MET A 1 -21.29 -6.17 -5.11
C MET A 1 -21.27 -6.47 -6.59
N SER A 2 -21.81 -5.56 -7.43
CA SER A 2 -21.79 -5.71 -8.90
C SER A 2 -20.39 -5.54 -9.48
N ASP A 3 -20.20 -5.95 -10.72
CA ASP A 3 -18.91 -5.87 -11.41
C ASP A 3 -18.51 -4.42 -11.72
N GLU A 4 -19.48 -3.55 -11.98
CA GLU A 4 -19.29 -2.11 -12.18
C GLU A 4 -18.82 -1.44 -10.89
N ARG A 5 -19.44 -1.75 -9.75
CA ARG A 5 -18.99 -1.24 -8.46
C ARG A 5 -17.59 -1.75 -8.10
N ARG A 6 -17.28 -3.01 -8.44
CA ARG A 6 -15.91 -3.54 -8.26
C ARG A 6 -14.91 -2.76 -9.11
N ALA A 7 -15.23 -2.49 -10.37
CA ALA A 7 -14.38 -1.72 -11.28
C ALA A 7 -14.16 -0.29 -10.75
N PHE A 8 -15.22 0.37 -10.29
CA PHE A 8 -15.15 1.70 -9.68
C PHE A 8 -14.15 1.73 -8.53
N TYR A 9 -14.28 0.84 -7.53
CA TYR A 9 -13.36 0.82 -6.40
C TYR A 9 -11.93 0.44 -6.81
N GLN A 10 -11.75 -0.50 -7.74
CA GLN A 10 -10.44 -0.89 -8.22
C GLN A 10 -9.74 0.26 -8.96
N TYR A 11 -10.46 1.03 -9.77
CA TYR A 11 -9.92 2.22 -10.41
C TYR A 11 -9.52 3.28 -9.38
N HIS A 12 -10.39 3.57 -8.41
CA HIS A 12 -10.09 4.57 -7.37
C HIS A 12 -8.95 4.15 -6.43
N ALA A 13 -8.73 2.85 -6.23
CA ALA A 13 -7.58 2.33 -5.49
C ALA A 13 -6.24 2.60 -6.19
N SER A 14 -6.23 2.82 -7.52
CA SER A 14 -5.04 3.27 -8.25
C SER A 14 -4.78 4.77 -8.13
N LEU A 15 -5.76 5.56 -7.66
CA LEU A 15 -5.65 7.02 -7.58
C LEU A 15 -5.17 7.52 -6.24
N MET A 16 -5.63 6.89 -5.15
CA MET A 16 -5.39 7.36 -3.80
C MET A 16 -5.55 6.22 -2.81
N GLU A 17 -4.65 6.18 -1.84
CA GLU A 17 -4.72 5.28 -0.71
C GLU A 17 -5.91 5.61 0.21
N PRO A 18 -6.49 4.61 0.90
CA PRO A 18 -7.59 4.86 1.82
C PRO A 18 -7.13 5.67 3.04
N TRP A 19 -7.90 6.70 3.39
CA TRP A 19 -7.73 7.45 4.63
C TRP A 19 -8.39 6.69 5.78
N ASP A 20 -7.64 5.75 6.35
CA ASP A 20 -8.17 4.78 7.32
C ASP A 20 -8.15 5.28 8.77
N GLY A 21 -8.93 4.60 9.62
CA GLY A 21 -9.08 4.88 11.04
C GLY A 21 -10.54 5.10 11.46
N PRO A 22 -10.86 5.07 12.76
CA PRO A 22 -12.23 5.21 13.24
C PRO A 22 -12.85 6.56 12.88
N ALA A 23 -13.83 6.56 11.97
CA ALA A 23 -14.42 7.78 11.45
C ALA A 23 -15.95 7.70 11.35
N SER A 24 -16.59 8.79 11.74
CA SER A 24 -17.99 9.10 11.41
C SER A 24 -18.02 10.53 10.92
N ILE A 25 -18.13 10.70 9.60
CA ILE A 25 -17.98 11.99 8.95
C ILE A 25 -19.36 12.45 8.50
N ALA A 26 -19.80 13.61 8.99
CA ALA A 26 -20.92 14.34 8.42
C ALA A 26 -20.37 15.41 7.46
N PHE A 27 -21.01 15.56 6.29
CA PHE A 27 -20.55 16.45 5.23
C PHE A 27 -21.72 17.11 4.51
N THR A 28 -21.44 18.24 3.86
CA THR A 28 -22.39 18.94 2.98
C THR A 28 -21.65 19.80 1.98
N ASP A 29 -22.23 19.97 0.79
CA ASP A 29 -21.80 20.96 -0.21
C ASP A 29 -22.75 22.18 -0.29
N GLY A 30 -23.72 22.26 0.64
CA GLY A 30 -24.78 23.26 0.66
C GLY A 30 -26.09 22.84 0.00
N THR A 31 -26.07 21.82 -0.87
CA THR A 31 -27.28 21.26 -1.52
C THR A 31 -27.57 19.85 -1.02
N VAL A 32 -26.55 19.02 -0.89
CA VAL A 32 -26.65 17.70 -0.27
C VAL A 32 -26.06 17.72 1.13
N MET A 33 -26.63 16.92 2.01
CA MET A 33 -26.09 16.64 3.34
C MET A 33 -25.98 15.13 3.51
N GLY A 34 -24.88 14.66 4.06
CA GLY A 34 -24.68 13.23 4.23
C GLY A 34 -23.79 12.87 5.39
N ALA A 35 -23.72 11.57 5.64
CA ALA A 35 -22.78 11.00 6.57
C ALA A 35 -22.28 9.64 6.07
N VAL A 36 -21.02 9.35 6.40
CA VAL A 36 -20.34 8.09 6.07
C VAL A 36 -19.50 7.63 7.25
N LEU A 37 -19.41 6.30 7.41
CA LEU A 37 -18.51 5.68 8.37
C LEU A 37 -17.24 5.20 7.68
N ASP A 38 -16.19 5.00 8.47
CA ASP A 38 -15.04 4.22 8.02
C ASP A 38 -15.45 2.81 7.55
N ARG A 39 -14.54 2.15 6.82
CA ARG A 39 -14.77 0.82 6.23
C ARG A 39 -15.14 -0.26 7.25
N ASN A 40 -14.82 -0.06 8.52
CA ASN A 40 -15.05 -1.01 9.61
C ASN A 40 -16.21 -0.57 10.52
N GLY A 41 -16.70 0.66 10.36
CA GLY A 41 -17.76 1.25 11.19
C GLY A 41 -17.39 1.32 12.67
N LEU A 42 -16.18 1.78 12.97
CA LEU A 42 -15.64 1.82 14.34
C LEU A 42 -16.23 2.97 15.17
N ARG A 43 -17.02 3.85 14.56
CA ARG A 43 -17.76 4.93 15.24
C ARG A 43 -19.27 4.74 15.12
N PRO A 44 -20.04 4.98 16.20
CA PRO A 44 -21.49 4.92 16.13
C PRO A 44 -22.05 6.15 15.41
N SER A 45 -23.06 5.93 14.58
CA SER A 45 -23.90 6.99 14.03
C SER A 45 -25.32 6.48 13.82
N ARG A 46 -26.30 7.19 14.36
CA ARG A 46 -27.72 6.81 14.37
C ARG A 46 -28.57 7.97 13.90
N TYR A 47 -29.67 7.63 13.22
CA TYR A 47 -30.59 8.63 12.69
C TYR A 47 -32.06 8.25 12.94
N TRP A 48 -32.91 9.26 12.97
CA TRP A 48 -34.37 9.11 12.91
C TRP A 48 -34.93 10.08 11.87
N VAL A 49 -36.01 9.66 11.24
CA VAL A 49 -36.80 10.46 10.30
C VAL A 49 -38.18 10.65 10.92
N THR A 50 -38.66 11.88 10.96
CA THR A 50 -39.99 12.22 11.49
C THR A 50 -41.02 12.37 10.37
N ALA A 51 -42.30 12.42 10.75
CA ALA A 51 -43.43 12.54 9.83
C ALA A 51 -43.54 13.91 9.16
N ASP A 52 -42.84 14.93 9.68
CA ASP A 52 -42.67 16.27 9.09
C ASP A 52 -41.34 16.41 8.31
N ASP A 53 -40.77 15.28 7.87
CA ASP A 53 -39.57 15.18 7.03
C ASP A 53 -38.28 15.73 7.66
N LEU A 54 -38.21 15.87 8.98
CA LEU A 54 -36.97 16.19 9.68
C LEU A 54 -36.13 14.93 9.89
N VAL A 55 -34.83 15.08 9.65
CA VAL A 55 -33.83 14.04 9.94
C VAL A 55 -32.92 14.51 11.07
N GLY A 56 -32.93 13.78 12.18
CA GLY A 56 -31.94 13.96 13.24
C GLY A 56 -30.90 12.85 13.17
N MET A 57 -29.61 13.21 13.17
CA MET A 57 -28.50 12.27 13.22
C MET A 57 -27.52 12.66 14.33
N ALA A 58 -27.09 11.67 15.11
CA ALA A 58 -26.10 11.85 16.17
C ALA A 58 -25.31 10.55 16.42
N SER A 59 -24.19 10.66 17.13
CA SER A 59 -23.41 9.49 17.56
C SER A 59 -24.15 8.60 18.55
N GLU A 60 -25.17 9.13 19.22
CA GLU A 60 -25.97 8.43 20.24
C GLU A 60 -27.47 8.65 20.01
N VAL A 61 -28.31 7.82 20.64
CA VAL A 61 -29.76 8.05 20.66
C VAL A 61 -30.13 8.94 21.85
N GLY A 62 -31.19 9.74 21.71
CA GLY A 62 -31.72 10.55 22.81
C GLY A 62 -31.04 11.90 23.00
N VAL A 63 -30.24 12.36 22.04
CA VAL A 63 -29.60 13.68 22.06
C VAL A 63 -30.62 14.81 21.83
N VAL A 64 -31.69 14.53 21.08
CA VAL A 64 -32.81 15.45 20.84
C VAL A 64 -34.10 14.74 21.21
N GLU A 65 -34.98 15.46 21.89
CA GLU A 65 -36.31 14.96 22.26
C GLU A 65 -37.23 15.00 21.03
N VAL A 66 -37.68 13.82 20.58
CA VAL A 66 -38.60 13.66 19.45
C VAL A 66 -39.74 12.75 19.90
N PRO A 67 -41.02 13.20 19.79
CA PRO A 67 -42.17 12.37 20.14
C PRO A 67 -42.15 11.06 19.37
N THR A 68 -42.30 9.93 20.06
CA THR A 68 -42.22 8.61 19.40
C THR A 68 -43.35 8.41 18.38
N SER A 69 -44.48 9.08 18.55
CA SER A 69 -45.59 9.10 17.59
C SER A 69 -45.26 9.77 16.25
N GLU A 70 -44.22 10.61 16.21
CA GLU A 70 -43.81 11.34 15.01
C GLU A 70 -42.69 10.63 14.25
N VAL A 71 -42.06 9.59 14.81
CA VAL A 71 -40.93 8.92 14.16
C VAL A 71 -41.40 7.87 13.15
N VAL A 72 -41.02 8.04 11.89
CA VAL A 72 -41.38 7.12 10.78
C VAL A 72 -40.27 6.13 10.42
N GLU A 73 -38.99 6.52 10.59
CA GLU A 73 -37.84 5.63 10.36
C GLU A 73 -36.81 5.83 11.49
N LYS A 74 -36.20 4.73 11.96
CA LYS A 74 -35.03 4.75 12.86
C LYS A 74 -33.96 3.84 12.28
N GLY A 75 -32.73 4.32 12.21
CA GLY A 75 -31.63 3.59 11.61
C GLY A 75 -30.28 3.87 12.23
N ARG A 76 -29.27 3.18 11.71
CA ARG A 76 -27.85 3.42 12.01
C ARG A 76 -27.05 3.33 10.73
N LEU A 77 -25.97 4.08 10.64
CA LEU A 77 -25.00 3.90 9.57
C LEU A 77 -24.30 2.55 9.75
N GLN A 78 -23.97 1.94 8.62
CA GLN A 78 -23.29 0.65 8.55
C GLN A 78 -21.94 0.85 7.87
N PRO A 79 -20.93 0.01 8.18
CA PRO A 79 -19.62 0.07 7.54
C PRO A 79 -19.74 0.13 6.02
N GLY A 80 -19.03 1.08 5.40
CA GLY A 80 -19.01 1.26 3.96
C GLY A 80 -20.33 1.71 3.32
N ARG A 81 -21.38 2.08 4.08
CA ARG A 81 -22.63 2.64 3.54
C ARG A 81 -22.73 4.14 3.76
N MET A 82 -23.30 4.84 2.80
CA MET A 82 -23.55 6.27 2.85
C MET A 82 -25.02 6.55 3.20
N PHE A 83 -25.23 7.58 4.02
CA PHE A 83 -26.53 8.20 4.22
C PHE A 83 -26.49 9.59 3.59
N LEU A 84 -27.40 9.90 2.66
CA LEU A 84 -27.40 11.16 1.92
C LEU A 84 -28.83 11.70 1.81
N ILE A 85 -28.97 13.01 1.99
CA ILE A 85 -30.18 13.79 1.80
C ILE A 85 -29.88 14.81 0.71
N ASP A 86 -30.71 14.83 -0.32
CA ASP A 86 -30.70 15.89 -1.32
C ASP A 86 -31.81 16.88 -0.99
N THR A 87 -31.45 18.12 -0.66
CA THR A 87 -32.42 19.15 -0.29
C THR A 87 -33.08 19.80 -1.50
N ALA A 88 -32.49 19.70 -2.68
CA ALA A 88 -33.11 20.15 -3.92
C ALA A 88 -34.18 19.15 -4.40
N GLU A 89 -33.93 17.85 -4.26
CA GLU A 89 -34.92 16.80 -4.55
C GLU A 89 -35.91 16.55 -3.39
N GLY A 90 -35.58 16.99 -2.17
CA GLY A 90 -36.41 16.85 -0.99
C GLY A 90 -36.54 15.42 -0.49
N ARG A 91 -35.50 14.59 -0.65
CA ARG A 91 -35.56 13.16 -0.26
C ARG A 91 -34.22 12.60 0.22
N ILE A 92 -34.30 11.47 0.91
CA ILE A 92 -33.15 10.64 1.27
C ILE A 92 -32.76 9.78 0.05
N ILE A 93 -31.50 9.88 -0.39
CA ILE A 93 -30.92 9.06 -1.44
C ILE A 93 -30.35 7.80 -0.81
N ARG A 94 -30.73 6.61 -1.31
CA ARG A 94 -30.29 5.34 -0.75
C ARG A 94 -28.87 5.00 -1.23
N ASP A 95 -28.10 4.33 -0.38
CA ASP A 95 -26.70 3.95 -0.62
C ASP A 95 -26.45 3.28 -1.99
N ASP A 96 -27.35 2.39 -2.42
CA ASP A 96 -27.23 1.70 -3.69
C ASP A 96 -27.37 2.65 -4.88
N GLU A 97 -28.30 3.60 -4.81
CA GLU A 97 -28.52 4.61 -5.86
C GLU A 97 -27.29 5.52 -6.03
N ILE A 98 -26.70 5.96 -4.91
CA ILE A 98 -25.47 6.79 -4.91
C ILE A 98 -24.33 6.02 -5.59
N LYS A 99 -24.10 4.78 -5.16
CA LYS A 99 -22.98 3.96 -5.64
C LYS A 99 -23.16 3.51 -7.07
N ASP A 100 -24.37 3.19 -7.49
CA ASP A 100 -24.66 2.84 -8.89
C ASP A 100 -24.50 4.05 -9.81
N GLY A 101 -24.92 5.24 -9.37
CA GLY A 101 -24.67 6.50 -10.09
C GLY A 101 -23.17 6.77 -10.25
N MET A 102 -22.39 6.64 -9.17
CA MET A 102 -20.93 6.84 -9.23
C MET A 102 -20.23 5.78 -10.10
N ALA A 103 -20.60 4.51 -9.94
CA ALA A 103 -19.97 3.40 -10.67
C ALA A 103 -20.31 3.41 -12.17
N SER A 104 -21.44 3.99 -12.57
CA SER A 104 -21.83 4.14 -13.98
C SER A 104 -21.36 5.44 -14.63
N GLY A 105 -20.76 6.35 -13.86
CA GLY A 105 -20.35 7.67 -14.37
C GLY A 105 -19.25 7.62 -15.45
N ARG A 106 -18.44 6.56 -15.49
CA ARG A 106 -17.33 6.37 -16.43
C ARG A 106 -17.12 4.87 -16.73
N PRO A 107 -16.49 4.50 -17.86
CA PRO A 107 -16.27 3.10 -18.21
C PRO A 107 -15.05 2.51 -17.47
N TYR A 108 -15.10 2.48 -16.13
CA TYR A 108 -13.97 2.07 -15.29
C TYR A 108 -13.42 0.67 -15.62
N ARG A 109 -14.31 -0.27 -16.00
CA ARG A 109 -13.91 -1.63 -16.40
C ARG A 109 -12.99 -1.61 -17.62
N GLU A 110 -13.38 -0.84 -18.65
CA GLU A 110 -12.59 -0.68 -19.87
C GLU A 110 -11.24 -0.01 -19.58
N TRP A 111 -11.23 1.02 -18.72
CA TRP A 111 -9.99 1.70 -18.34
C TRP A 111 -9.02 0.76 -17.63
N LEU A 112 -9.52 -0.05 -16.70
CA LEU A 112 -8.72 -1.06 -16.01
C LEU A 112 -8.16 -2.11 -16.98
N GLU A 113 -8.98 -2.66 -17.88
CA GLU A 113 -8.55 -3.67 -18.85
C GLU A 113 -7.47 -3.16 -19.82
N GLN A 114 -7.47 -1.86 -20.13
CA GLN A 114 -6.52 -1.25 -21.07
C GLN A 114 -5.22 -0.76 -20.42
N ASN A 115 -5.22 -0.46 -19.12
CA ASN A 115 -4.14 0.26 -18.45
C ASN A 115 -3.56 -0.46 -17.21
N LEU A 116 -4.35 -1.25 -16.49
CA LEU A 116 -3.86 -1.94 -15.29
C LEU A 116 -3.30 -3.32 -15.68
N LEU A 117 -1.97 -3.46 -15.64
CA LEU A 117 -1.31 -4.75 -15.85
C LEU A 117 -1.21 -5.52 -14.54
N HIS A 118 -1.44 -6.83 -14.56
CA HIS A 118 -1.16 -7.68 -13.40
C HIS A 118 0.28 -8.20 -13.46
N LEU A 119 0.98 -8.24 -12.33
CA LEU A 119 2.35 -8.74 -12.22
C LEU A 119 2.56 -10.10 -12.90
N ASN A 120 1.63 -11.02 -12.72
CA ASN A 120 1.73 -12.39 -13.24
C ASN A 120 1.46 -12.48 -14.75
N ASP A 121 0.93 -11.41 -15.35
CA ASP A 121 0.68 -11.32 -16.80
C ASP A 121 1.84 -10.63 -17.52
N LEU A 122 2.85 -10.15 -16.79
CA LEU A 122 4.06 -9.59 -17.40
C LEU A 122 4.82 -10.68 -18.18
N PRO A 123 5.36 -10.34 -19.36
CA PRO A 123 6.15 -11.28 -20.13
C PRO A 123 7.39 -11.72 -19.32
N PRO A 124 7.71 -13.03 -19.29
CA PRO A 124 8.86 -13.52 -18.56
C PRO A 124 10.13 -12.93 -19.16
N TYR A 125 11.04 -12.51 -18.29
CA TYR A 125 12.34 -11.99 -18.68
C TYR A 125 13.44 -12.75 -17.93
N ASP A 126 14.30 -13.44 -18.67
CA ASP A 126 15.46 -14.10 -18.09
C ASP A 126 16.58 -13.08 -17.95
N ARG A 127 16.84 -12.69 -16.71
CA ARG A 127 17.96 -11.84 -16.35
C ARG A 127 19.02 -12.71 -15.70
N SER A 128 20.06 -13.04 -16.47
CA SER A 128 21.23 -13.72 -15.89
C SER A 128 21.89 -12.79 -14.88
N THR A 129 21.79 -13.12 -13.60
CA THR A 129 22.50 -12.42 -12.53
C THR A 129 23.79 -13.17 -12.22
N THR A 130 24.92 -12.49 -12.39
CA THR A 130 26.23 -13.04 -12.01
C THR A 130 26.64 -12.41 -10.69
N ASP A 131 26.08 -12.93 -9.60
CA ASP A 131 26.52 -12.53 -8.28
C ASP A 131 27.86 -13.20 -7.98
N GLY A 132 28.92 -12.40 -7.90
CA GLY A 132 30.21 -12.89 -7.45
C GLY A 132 30.13 -13.36 -5.99
N GLY A 133 30.82 -14.44 -5.66
CA GLY A 133 30.92 -14.97 -4.29
C GLY A 133 30.03 -16.18 -4.03
N THR A 134 30.08 -16.66 -2.79
CA THR A 134 29.28 -17.79 -2.30
C THR A 134 28.11 -17.29 -1.45
N LEU A 135 27.04 -18.08 -1.34
CA LEU A 135 25.91 -17.78 -0.46
C LEU A 135 26.33 -17.42 0.97
N LEU A 136 27.32 -18.14 1.52
CA LEU A 136 27.83 -17.88 2.87
C LEU A 136 28.48 -16.49 2.96
N GLN A 137 29.21 -16.05 1.93
CA GLN A 137 29.81 -14.73 1.91
C GLN A 137 28.74 -13.64 1.82
N HIS A 138 27.70 -13.83 1.01
CA HIS A 138 26.57 -12.89 0.98
C HIS A 138 25.87 -12.83 2.34
N GLN A 139 25.56 -13.98 2.94
CA GLN A 139 25.01 -14.05 4.30
C GLN A 139 25.86 -13.27 5.31
N GLN A 140 27.18 -13.42 5.29
CA GLN A 140 28.10 -12.67 6.16
C GLN A 140 28.06 -11.16 5.89
N VAL A 141 28.10 -10.75 4.61
CA VAL A 141 28.09 -9.35 4.20
C VAL A 141 26.79 -8.66 4.64
N TYR A 142 25.66 -9.35 4.52
CA TYR A 142 24.33 -8.87 4.92
C TYR A 142 24.00 -9.09 6.41
N GLY A 143 24.92 -9.67 7.20
CA GLY A 143 24.78 -9.78 8.65
C GLY A 143 23.88 -10.93 9.15
N TYR A 144 23.70 -11.98 8.34
CA TYR A 144 22.99 -13.19 8.75
C TYR A 144 23.77 -13.93 9.83
N THR A 145 23.07 -14.35 10.88
CA THR A 145 23.61 -15.23 11.90
C THR A 145 23.04 -16.63 11.75
N HIS A 146 23.78 -17.64 12.21
CA HIS A 146 23.28 -19.01 12.25
C HIS A 146 21.97 -19.11 13.06
N GLU A 147 21.87 -18.33 14.14
CA GLU A 147 20.66 -18.25 14.96
C GLU A 147 19.48 -17.67 14.19
N ALA A 148 19.64 -16.54 13.49
CA ALA A 148 18.56 -15.95 12.69
C ALA A 148 18.08 -16.91 11.59
N LEU A 149 19.01 -17.59 10.92
CA LEU A 149 18.69 -18.61 9.92
C LEU A 149 17.88 -19.77 10.52
N LYS A 150 18.29 -20.28 11.67
CA LYS A 150 17.69 -21.46 12.31
C LYS A 150 16.38 -21.16 13.03
N LEU A 151 16.33 -20.06 13.78
CA LEU A 151 15.20 -19.73 14.66
C LEU A 151 14.15 -18.86 13.97
N LEU A 152 14.52 -18.03 12.99
CA LEU A 152 13.58 -17.12 12.31
C LEU A 152 13.24 -17.62 10.91
N LEU A 153 14.25 -17.81 10.03
CA LEU A 153 14.00 -18.13 8.62
C LEU A 153 13.50 -19.55 8.40
N ALA A 154 14.11 -20.55 9.04
CA ALA A 154 13.72 -21.95 8.82
C ALA A 154 12.24 -22.25 9.17
N PRO A 155 11.65 -21.72 10.28
CA PRO A 155 10.21 -21.84 10.53
C PRO A 155 9.34 -21.17 9.47
N MET A 156 9.73 -19.99 8.96
CA MET A 156 8.99 -19.31 7.89
C MET A 156 8.93 -20.18 6.63
N ALA A 157 10.07 -20.78 6.24
CA ALA A 157 10.14 -21.63 5.05
C ALA A 157 9.41 -22.97 5.22
N ARG A 158 9.49 -23.59 6.41
CA ARG A 158 8.89 -24.92 6.66
C ARG A 158 7.40 -24.85 6.97
N ASP A 159 6.99 -23.90 7.80
CA ASP A 159 5.67 -23.88 8.42
C ASP A 159 4.77 -22.74 7.87
N GLY A 160 5.33 -21.84 7.05
CA GLY A 160 4.60 -20.70 6.46
C GLY A 160 4.17 -19.64 7.49
N LYS A 161 4.85 -19.61 8.67
CA LYS A 161 4.50 -18.74 9.79
C LYS A 161 5.76 -18.11 10.39
N GLY A 162 5.60 -16.90 10.93
CA GLY A 162 6.65 -16.26 11.71
C GLY A 162 7.03 -17.09 12.93
N ALA A 163 8.29 -17.00 13.34
CA ALA A 163 8.79 -17.69 14.53
C ALA A 163 8.07 -17.19 15.80
N ILE A 164 7.70 -18.12 16.68
CA ILE A 164 7.08 -17.83 17.98
C ILE A 164 8.12 -18.06 19.07
N GLY A 165 8.29 -17.05 19.92
CA GLY A 165 9.14 -17.10 21.11
C GLY A 165 8.38 -16.70 22.37
N SER A 166 9.08 -16.68 23.50
CA SER A 166 8.57 -16.19 24.79
C SER A 166 9.66 -15.39 25.50
N MET A 167 9.31 -14.77 26.64
CA MET A 167 10.13 -13.81 27.38
C MET A 167 10.30 -12.46 26.67
N GLY A 168 10.79 -11.46 27.41
CA GLY A 168 11.14 -10.15 26.87
C GLY A 168 12.52 -10.15 26.21
N THR A 169 12.81 -9.12 25.41
CA THR A 169 14.17 -8.88 24.91
C THR A 169 15.03 -8.29 26.02
N ASP A 170 16.11 -8.97 26.37
CA ASP A 170 17.14 -8.52 27.31
C ASP A 170 18.40 -8.00 26.60
N THR A 171 18.37 -7.97 25.26
CA THR A 171 19.45 -7.42 24.45
C THR A 171 19.47 -5.88 24.51
N PRO A 172 20.66 -5.25 24.42
CA PRO A 172 20.74 -3.79 24.34
C PRO A 172 19.95 -3.26 23.14
N VAL A 173 19.35 -2.07 23.29
CA VAL A 173 18.83 -1.34 22.13
C VAL A 173 19.95 -1.12 21.10
N ALA A 174 19.60 -1.08 19.82
CA ALA A 174 20.59 -1.17 18.73
C ALA A 174 21.73 -0.15 18.87
N ALA A 175 21.43 1.08 19.28
CA ALA A 175 22.40 2.16 19.49
C ALA A 175 23.41 1.93 20.64
N LEU A 176 23.11 1.01 21.57
CA LEU A 176 23.97 0.67 22.72
C LEU A 176 24.62 -0.71 22.56
N SER A 177 24.38 -1.40 21.44
CA SER A 177 24.97 -2.72 21.20
C SER A 177 26.46 -2.60 20.90
N ASP A 178 27.23 -3.54 21.42
CA ASP A 178 28.63 -3.78 21.07
C ASP A 178 28.79 -4.58 19.76
N GLN A 179 27.68 -5.06 19.19
CA GLN A 179 27.61 -5.79 17.93
C GLN A 179 27.13 -4.90 16.79
N ALA A 180 27.54 -5.21 15.56
CA ALA A 180 27.02 -4.55 14.37
C ALA A 180 25.54 -4.90 14.16
N ARG A 181 24.65 -3.96 14.44
CA ARG A 181 23.20 -4.13 14.24
C ARG A 181 22.76 -3.66 12.84
N PRO A 182 21.84 -4.38 12.17
CA PRO A 182 21.24 -3.93 10.93
C PRO A 182 20.39 -2.67 11.14
N LEU A 183 20.15 -1.92 10.05
CA LEU A 183 19.47 -0.63 10.11
C LEU A 183 18.04 -0.74 10.67
N TYR A 184 17.32 -1.81 10.34
CA TYR A 184 15.94 -2.00 10.77
C TYR A 184 15.78 -2.17 12.29
N ASP A 185 16.84 -2.55 13.03
CA ASP A 185 16.78 -2.66 14.50
C ASP A 185 16.66 -1.28 15.20
N TYR A 186 16.99 -0.19 14.48
CA TYR A 186 16.83 1.17 14.98
C TYR A 186 15.40 1.68 14.84
N PHE A 187 14.55 0.98 14.07
CA PHE A 187 13.16 1.34 13.87
C PHE A 187 12.27 0.47 14.75
N GLN A 188 11.40 1.12 15.52
CA GLN A 188 10.43 0.43 16.36
C GLN A 188 9.04 0.55 15.71
N GLN A 189 8.33 -0.56 15.61
CA GLN A 189 6.97 -0.58 15.08
C GLN A 189 6.05 0.20 16.02
N LEU A 190 5.38 1.21 15.48
CA LEU A 190 4.34 1.91 16.20
C LEU A 190 3.11 1.01 16.30
N PHE A 191 2.36 1.16 17.39
CA PHE A 191 1.10 0.46 17.58
C PHE A 191 0.09 1.39 18.25
N ALA A 192 -1.18 1.20 17.91
CA ALA A 192 -2.26 2.00 18.44
C ALA A 192 -2.59 1.58 19.88
N GLN A 193 -2.80 2.57 20.74
CA GLN A 193 -3.24 2.38 22.12
C GLN A 193 -4.30 3.42 22.44
N VAL A 194 -5.48 2.97 22.91
CA VAL A 194 -6.61 3.81 23.37
C VAL A 194 -7.25 4.67 22.27
N THR A 195 -6.49 5.48 21.54
CA THR A 195 -6.97 6.45 20.53
C THR A 195 -7.74 5.78 19.38
N ASN A 196 -7.28 4.62 18.95
CA ASN A 196 -7.88 3.79 17.92
C ASN A 196 -7.57 2.31 18.21
N PRO A 197 -8.50 1.40 17.90
CA PRO A 197 -8.30 -0.03 18.14
C PRO A 197 -7.40 -0.65 17.06
N PRO A 198 -6.54 -1.63 17.39
CA PRO A 198 -5.92 -2.49 16.40
C PRO A 198 -6.95 -3.44 15.77
N LEU A 199 -6.65 -3.94 14.57
CA LEU A 199 -7.47 -4.94 13.87
C LEU A 199 -6.95 -6.36 14.13
N ASP A 200 -7.85 -7.33 14.13
CA ASP A 200 -7.49 -8.75 14.13
C ASP A 200 -7.20 -9.19 12.69
N ALA A 201 -5.91 -9.19 12.30
CA ALA A 201 -5.50 -9.50 10.93
C ALA A 201 -5.88 -10.92 10.44
N ILE A 202 -6.29 -11.83 11.34
CA ILE A 202 -6.71 -13.19 10.99
C ILE A 202 -8.24 -13.26 10.89
N ARG A 203 -8.96 -12.76 11.89
CA ARG A 203 -10.43 -12.84 11.93
C ARG A 203 -11.10 -11.80 11.02
N GLU A 204 -10.43 -10.70 10.79
CA GLU A 204 -10.90 -9.58 9.98
C GLU A 204 -10.08 -9.45 8.68
N GLU A 205 -9.49 -10.55 8.19
CA GLU A 205 -8.70 -10.57 6.95
C GLU A 205 -9.46 -10.02 5.74
N LEU A 206 -10.78 -10.23 5.67
CA LEU A 206 -11.62 -9.76 4.56
C LEU A 206 -11.65 -8.24 4.39
N ILE A 207 -11.28 -7.48 5.42
CA ILE A 207 -11.21 -6.01 5.39
C ILE A 207 -9.75 -5.51 5.35
N THR A 208 -8.75 -6.39 5.33
CA THR A 208 -7.35 -6.03 5.15
C THR A 208 -6.90 -6.34 3.72
N ALA A 209 -5.89 -5.60 3.26
CA ALA A 209 -5.28 -5.83 1.96
C ALA A 209 -3.79 -5.50 2.05
N VAL A 210 -3.00 -6.31 1.36
CA VAL A 210 -1.54 -6.18 1.22
C VAL A 210 -1.14 -5.99 -0.23
N CYS A 211 -2.10 -6.06 -1.15
CA CYS A 211 -1.87 -5.72 -2.54
C CYS A 211 -1.61 -4.22 -2.69
N THR A 212 -0.90 -3.87 -3.75
CA THR A 212 -0.57 -2.49 -4.10
C THR A 212 -0.47 -2.37 -5.61
N THR A 213 -0.37 -1.16 -6.11
CA THR A 213 0.04 -0.88 -7.49
C THR A 213 1.40 -0.19 -7.48
N VAL A 214 2.11 -0.27 -8.61
CA VAL A 214 3.36 0.47 -8.84
C VAL A 214 3.35 1.04 -10.25
N GLY A 215 3.75 2.30 -10.40
CA GLY A 215 3.76 3.04 -11.65
C GLY A 215 3.50 4.52 -11.40
N ALA A 216 3.47 5.32 -12.47
CA ALA A 216 3.21 6.74 -12.35
C ALA A 216 1.80 7.02 -11.80
N GLU A 217 1.69 7.93 -10.84
CA GLU A 217 0.41 8.40 -10.32
C GLU A 217 -0.15 9.54 -11.18
N GLY A 218 -1.47 9.52 -11.39
CA GLY A 218 -2.18 10.53 -12.17
C GLY A 218 -2.57 11.77 -11.35
N ASN A 219 -3.07 12.80 -12.03
CA ASN A 219 -3.64 13.97 -11.35
C ASN A 219 -4.99 13.63 -10.70
N LEU A 220 -5.04 13.62 -9.37
CA LEU A 220 -6.24 13.32 -8.58
C LEU A 220 -7.44 14.24 -8.92
N LEU A 221 -7.18 15.48 -9.34
CA LEU A 221 -8.23 16.47 -9.67
C LEU A 221 -8.76 16.34 -11.11
N ALA A 222 -8.05 15.58 -11.96
CA ALA A 222 -8.43 15.34 -13.34
C ALA A 222 -8.15 13.87 -13.71
N PRO A 223 -8.83 12.91 -13.04
CA PRO A 223 -8.59 11.49 -13.26
C PRO A 223 -9.03 11.10 -14.68
N GLY A 224 -8.27 10.23 -15.33
CA GLY A 224 -8.50 9.70 -16.67
C GLY A 224 -8.14 8.22 -16.80
N PRO A 225 -8.26 7.62 -17.99
CA PRO A 225 -7.88 6.23 -18.23
C PRO A 225 -6.44 5.93 -17.82
N GLU A 226 -5.52 6.86 -18.09
CA GLU A 226 -4.09 6.76 -17.77
C GLU A 226 -3.80 6.76 -16.26
N SER A 227 -4.74 7.18 -15.42
CA SER A 227 -4.54 7.24 -13.98
C SER A 227 -4.47 5.86 -13.32
N CYS A 228 -4.88 4.79 -14.01
CA CYS A 228 -4.66 3.41 -13.58
C CYS A 228 -3.62 2.66 -14.44
N HIS A 229 -2.78 3.39 -15.19
CA HIS A 229 -1.65 2.82 -15.94
C HIS A 229 -0.51 2.42 -14.99
N GLN A 230 -0.73 1.31 -14.29
CA GLN A 230 0.12 0.80 -13.22
C GLN A 230 0.20 -0.73 -13.27
N ILE A 231 1.17 -1.30 -12.56
CA ILE A 231 1.31 -2.74 -12.36
C ILE A 231 0.70 -3.10 -11.01
N TYR A 232 -0.35 -3.92 -11.02
CA TYR A 232 -0.94 -4.50 -9.82
C TYR A 232 -0.05 -5.61 -9.25
N LEU A 233 0.35 -5.43 -7.99
CA LEU A 233 1.09 -6.39 -7.20
C LEU A 233 0.15 -7.02 -6.15
N PRO A 234 -0.07 -8.35 -6.15
CA PRO A 234 -0.87 -9.01 -5.12
C PRO A 234 -0.23 -8.94 -3.72
N HIS A 235 1.09 -8.75 -3.66
CA HIS A 235 1.88 -8.58 -2.45
C HIS A 235 3.11 -7.71 -2.76
N PRO A 236 3.68 -7.00 -1.78
CA PRO A 236 4.92 -6.23 -1.95
C PRO A 236 6.18 -7.12 -1.95
N VAL A 237 6.01 -8.44 -1.85
CA VAL A 237 7.09 -9.42 -1.88
C VAL A 237 7.14 -10.01 -3.28
N LEU A 238 8.24 -9.77 -3.98
CA LEU A 238 8.49 -10.29 -5.31
C LEU A 238 9.43 -11.49 -5.25
N THR A 239 9.20 -12.47 -6.13
CA THR A 239 10.19 -13.50 -6.46
C THR A 239 11.24 -12.93 -7.41
N GLU A 240 12.37 -13.62 -7.55
CA GLU A 240 13.41 -13.29 -8.52
C GLU A 240 12.86 -13.21 -9.96
N GLU A 241 11.99 -14.16 -10.33
CA GLU A 241 11.35 -14.18 -11.66
C GLU A 241 10.43 -12.97 -11.87
N GLN A 242 9.61 -12.63 -10.87
CA GLN A 242 8.72 -11.47 -10.93
C GLN A 242 9.51 -10.16 -11.04
N LEU A 243 10.58 -10.02 -10.26
CA LEU A 243 11.45 -8.86 -10.31
C LEU A 243 12.18 -8.78 -11.66
N ALA A 244 12.65 -9.90 -12.21
CA ALA A 244 13.28 -9.95 -13.52
C ALA A 244 12.32 -9.50 -14.62
N SER A 245 11.05 -9.95 -14.60
CA SER A 245 10.02 -9.49 -15.54
C SER A 245 9.81 -7.98 -15.50
N ILE A 246 9.80 -7.37 -14.31
CA ILE A 246 9.68 -5.91 -14.18
C ILE A 246 10.91 -5.21 -14.76
N ILE A 247 12.11 -5.67 -14.43
CA ILE A 247 13.36 -5.08 -14.96
C ILE A 247 13.43 -5.22 -16.49
N GLY A 248 12.90 -6.30 -17.04
CA GLY A 248 12.77 -6.53 -18.48
C GLY A 248 11.99 -5.44 -19.22
N LEU A 249 11.07 -4.74 -18.54
CA LEU A 249 10.35 -3.59 -19.10
C LEU A 249 11.28 -2.40 -19.38
N GLY A 250 12.42 -2.30 -18.69
CA GLY A 250 13.47 -1.30 -18.96
C GLY A 250 14.57 -1.81 -19.90
N ASP A 251 14.92 -3.09 -19.80
CA ASP A 251 16.05 -3.67 -20.56
C ASP A 251 15.67 -4.02 -22.02
N SER A 252 14.38 -4.18 -22.34
CA SER A 252 13.90 -4.54 -23.67
C SER A 252 13.03 -3.44 -24.30
N PRO A 253 13.49 -2.75 -25.36
CA PRO A 253 12.69 -1.73 -26.06
C PRO A 253 11.34 -2.26 -26.57
N ALA A 254 11.28 -3.52 -26.99
CA ALA A 254 10.03 -4.13 -27.46
C ALA A 254 9.00 -4.31 -26.32
N LEU A 255 9.47 -4.67 -25.12
CA LEU A 255 8.61 -4.77 -23.94
C LEU A 255 8.18 -3.40 -23.46
N ALA A 256 9.10 -2.43 -23.41
CA ALA A 256 8.81 -1.05 -23.08
C ALA A 256 7.73 -0.44 -23.99
N GLU A 257 7.83 -0.64 -25.31
CA GLU A 257 6.85 -0.12 -26.28
C GLU A 257 5.48 -0.80 -26.14
N SER A 258 5.46 -2.13 -25.99
CA SER A 258 4.21 -2.90 -25.87
C SER A 258 3.43 -2.61 -24.59
N THR A 259 4.13 -2.37 -23.48
CA THR A 259 3.53 -2.18 -22.16
C THR A 259 3.41 -0.71 -21.75
N ARG A 260 4.13 0.19 -22.43
CA ARG A 260 4.25 1.62 -22.09
C ARG A 260 4.74 1.86 -20.66
N PHE A 261 5.56 0.95 -20.13
CA PHE A 261 6.27 1.14 -18.86
C PHE A 261 7.75 1.39 -19.15
N SER A 262 8.36 2.25 -18.34
CA SER A 262 9.79 2.53 -18.35
C SER A 262 10.36 2.30 -16.95
N VAL A 263 11.41 1.49 -16.88
CA VAL A 263 12.04 1.05 -15.63
C VAL A 263 13.53 1.36 -15.67
N ARG A 264 14.09 1.85 -14.56
CA ARG A 264 15.54 2.01 -14.40
C ARG A 264 16.02 1.34 -13.13
N VAL A 265 17.04 0.49 -13.25
CA VAL A 265 17.77 -0.04 -12.10
C VAL A 265 18.84 0.96 -11.66
N LEU A 266 18.82 1.35 -10.39
CA LEU A 266 19.81 2.24 -9.77
C LEU A 266 20.75 1.43 -8.87
N ASP A 267 22.05 1.71 -8.98
CA ASP A 267 23.08 0.99 -8.23
C ASP A 267 23.28 1.59 -6.83
N GLY A 268 22.79 0.86 -5.84
CA GLY A 268 22.88 1.17 -4.42
C GLY A 268 24.25 0.90 -3.78
N ARG A 269 25.25 0.44 -4.52
CA ARG A 269 26.56 0.11 -3.94
C ARG A 269 27.47 1.33 -3.87
N TYR A 270 28.45 1.28 -2.96
CA TYR A 270 29.47 2.31 -2.77
C TYR A 270 30.86 1.69 -2.56
N ALA A 271 31.91 2.47 -2.82
CA ALA A 271 33.27 1.97 -2.72
C ALA A 271 33.68 1.74 -1.26
N VAL A 272 34.12 0.52 -0.93
CA VAL A 272 34.57 0.14 0.42
C VAL A 272 35.71 1.05 0.90
N ALA A 273 36.61 1.42 -0.01
CA ALA A 273 37.78 2.26 0.28
C ALA A 273 37.41 3.67 0.78
N GLU A 274 36.21 4.15 0.47
CA GLU A 274 35.73 5.49 0.84
C GLU A 274 34.98 5.51 2.18
N GLY A 275 34.71 4.34 2.76
CA GLY A 275 34.07 4.19 4.06
C GLY A 275 32.77 4.98 4.19
N GLY A 276 32.55 5.62 5.34
CA GLY A 276 31.33 6.39 5.59
C GLY A 276 31.15 7.60 4.66
N LYS A 277 32.23 8.18 4.14
CA LYS A 277 32.15 9.27 3.15
C LYS A 277 31.59 8.76 1.82
N GLY A 278 32.06 7.59 1.36
CA GLY A 278 31.55 6.95 0.15
C GLY A 278 30.07 6.60 0.23
N LEU A 279 29.58 6.20 1.41
CA LEU A 279 28.15 5.97 1.63
C LEU A 279 27.32 7.26 1.45
N ILE A 280 27.78 8.38 2.02
CA ILE A 280 27.09 9.67 1.87
C ILE A 280 27.08 10.09 0.39
N GLU A 281 28.22 10.00 -0.28
CA GLU A 281 28.34 10.34 -1.71
C GLU A 281 27.49 9.43 -2.60
N ALA A 282 27.37 8.14 -2.27
CA ALA A 282 26.49 7.22 -2.98
C ALA A 282 25.00 7.54 -2.77
N LEU A 283 24.59 7.97 -1.57
CA LEU A 283 23.22 8.41 -1.32
C LEU A 283 22.88 9.68 -2.11
N ASP A 284 23.79 10.64 -2.19
CA ASP A 284 23.60 11.86 -2.99
C ASP A 284 23.59 11.55 -4.50
N ARG A 285 24.45 10.62 -4.95
CA ARG A 285 24.41 10.10 -6.33
C ARG A 285 23.07 9.46 -6.65
N LEU A 286 22.58 8.54 -5.81
CA LEU A 286 21.29 7.86 -6.00
C LEU A 286 20.12 8.85 -6.10
N ARG A 287 20.13 9.90 -5.26
CA ARG A 287 19.11 10.97 -5.31
C ARG A 287 19.14 11.73 -6.64
N SER A 288 20.34 12.04 -7.14
CA SER A 288 20.51 12.69 -8.45
C SER A 288 20.04 11.77 -9.57
N GLU A 289 20.55 10.53 -9.62
CA GLU A 289 20.20 9.56 -10.66
C GLU A 289 18.70 9.25 -10.70
N ALA A 290 18.04 9.16 -9.53
CA ALA A 290 16.60 9.01 -9.44
C ALA A 290 15.85 10.22 -10.02
N SER A 291 16.31 11.44 -9.69
CA SER A 291 15.70 12.68 -10.19
C SER A 291 15.88 12.82 -11.70
N ASP A 292 17.07 12.51 -12.20
CA ASP A 292 17.40 12.54 -13.64
C ASP A 292 16.59 11.49 -14.40
N ALA A 293 16.47 10.27 -13.86
CA ALA A 293 15.64 9.21 -14.46
C ALA A 293 14.17 9.62 -14.56
N ILE A 294 13.60 10.22 -13.51
CA ILE A 294 12.21 10.71 -13.53
C ILE A 294 12.06 11.84 -14.56
N ALA A 295 13.02 12.76 -14.65
CA ALA A 295 13.02 13.83 -15.64
C ALA A 295 13.10 13.30 -17.09
N ASP A 296 13.79 12.18 -17.30
CA ASP A 296 13.88 11.45 -18.57
C ASP A 296 12.61 10.64 -18.90
N GLY A 297 11.58 10.68 -18.04
CA GLY A 297 10.32 9.97 -18.24
C GLY A 297 10.35 8.50 -17.82
N ILE A 298 11.29 8.12 -16.94
CA ILE A 298 11.27 6.81 -16.28
C ILE A 298 10.14 6.79 -15.24
N THR A 299 9.25 5.81 -15.35
CA THR A 299 8.05 5.68 -14.52
C THR A 299 8.21 4.81 -13.29
N MET A 300 9.28 3.99 -13.22
CA MET A 300 9.55 3.09 -12.11
C MET A 300 11.06 2.98 -11.87
N LEU A 301 11.48 3.01 -10.62
CA LEU A 301 12.88 2.91 -10.22
C LEU A 301 13.09 1.64 -9.40
N VAL A 302 14.15 0.91 -9.71
CA VAL A 302 14.52 -0.34 -9.06
C VAL A 302 15.83 -0.10 -8.32
N LEU A 303 15.76 0.18 -7.02
CA LEU A 303 16.96 0.37 -6.19
C LEU A 303 17.59 -0.98 -5.87
N SER A 304 18.80 -1.26 -6.37
CA SER A 304 19.47 -2.55 -6.20
C SER A 304 20.81 -2.42 -5.49
N ASP A 305 21.05 -3.22 -4.46
CA ASP A 305 22.36 -3.36 -3.82
C ASP A 305 23.04 -4.70 -4.15
N ARG A 306 22.53 -5.39 -5.17
CA ARG A 306 22.92 -6.74 -5.56
C ARG A 306 24.39 -6.82 -5.99
N GLY A 307 25.03 -7.94 -5.63
CA GLY A 307 26.41 -8.24 -6.02
C GLY A 307 27.44 -7.36 -5.31
N PRO A 308 27.46 -7.32 -3.96
CA PRO A 308 28.57 -6.72 -3.23
C PRO A 308 29.87 -7.47 -3.56
N THR A 309 30.97 -6.74 -3.62
CA THR A 309 32.32 -7.27 -3.89
C THR A 309 33.29 -6.81 -2.82
N THR A 310 34.55 -7.23 -2.89
CA THR A 310 35.59 -6.75 -1.98
C THR A 310 35.85 -5.24 -2.11
N SER A 311 35.49 -4.62 -3.24
CA SER A 311 35.63 -3.19 -3.49
C SER A 311 34.32 -2.40 -3.42
N MET A 312 33.16 -3.07 -3.50
CA MET A 312 31.83 -2.44 -3.51
C MET A 312 30.96 -2.98 -2.38
N ALA A 313 30.62 -2.14 -1.42
CA ALA A 313 29.69 -2.45 -0.33
C ALA A 313 28.26 -2.04 -0.68
N GLN A 314 27.29 -2.71 -0.07
CA GLN A 314 25.87 -2.39 -0.12
C GLN A 314 25.53 -1.21 0.80
N PHE A 315 24.65 -0.31 0.36
CA PHE A 315 24.14 0.78 1.22
C PHE A 315 23.11 0.32 2.26
N LEU A 316 22.37 -0.77 1.99
CA LEU A 316 21.39 -1.34 2.90
C LEU A 316 21.92 -2.64 3.51
N ARG A 317 22.15 -2.64 4.82
CA ARG A 317 22.08 -3.88 5.62
C ARG A 317 20.62 -4.13 5.99
N SER A 318 19.79 -4.43 5.00
CA SER A 318 18.38 -4.78 5.21
C SER A 318 18.12 -6.25 4.92
N TRP A 319 17.19 -6.82 5.67
CA TRP A 319 16.60 -8.12 5.41
C TRP A 319 15.29 -7.93 4.62
N PRO A 320 15.01 -8.69 3.55
CA PRO A 320 15.88 -9.64 2.85
C PRO A 320 16.76 -8.97 1.76
N PRO A 321 17.90 -9.58 1.35
CA PRO A 321 19.04 -8.89 0.75
C PRO A 321 19.17 -9.13 -0.77
N GLU A 322 18.09 -9.55 -1.40
CA GLU A 322 17.97 -9.68 -2.86
C GLU A 322 16.78 -8.87 -3.39
N ARG A 323 16.20 -8.00 -2.55
CA ARG A 323 15.10 -7.16 -3.00
C ARG A 323 15.62 -5.88 -3.57
N CYS A 324 15.42 -5.73 -4.87
CA CYS A 324 15.29 -4.39 -5.36
C CYS A 324 14.02 -3.77 -4.79
N THR A 325 14.11 -2.57 -4.24
CA THR A 325 12.91 -1.81 -3.90
C THR A 325 12.44 -1.14 -5.18
N ILE A 326 11.19 -1.41 -5.56
CA ILE A 326 10.57 -0.64 -6.62
C ILE A 326 9.95 0.59 -5.95
N ILE A 327 10.43 1.75 -6.37
CA ILE A 327 9.85 3.06 -6.04
C ILE A 327 9.17 3.56 -7.31
#